data_AF-A0A8T7DC32-F1
#
_entry.id   AF-A0A8T7DC32-F1
#
_cell.length_a   1.000
_cell.length_b   1.000
_cell.length_c   1.000
_cell.angle_alpha   90.00
_cell.angle_beta   90.00
_cell.angle_gamma   90.00
#
_symmetry.space_group_name_H-M   'P 1'
#
loop_
_entity.id
_entity.type
_entity.pdbx_description
1 polymer ?
#
loop_
_entity_poly.entity_id
_entity_poly.type
_entity_poly.pdbx_seq_one_letter_code
_entity_poly.pdbx_strand_id
1 'polypeptide(L)'
;LSKEVSDRHITLRFGSGLTGIFAPGETSKGRPDTWRGAVRLGAGSPTLHDVAGLLRVDGHAKHLSLDQWLPLLTAAQSTADQAQGQWLSGALPPGDMPSPTFQIKIPAGKRKTGSKQQAPAKTIDVVEQFDIEIDKLTAFSRTFRNLKLKAGPGDDGSWYVQVQGGKASGYVRLPAADTNEAIVADFAHLQLPATNHSGKQGGADPRKIPSVHFTCKNLTYDTWPLGNTRFELARTPQGLAVKAIDIRSKGLRIKGHGAWEQSASARSSSRLWLDIRARDLGKLLSSFGYEGKVAKKGKTHLKLNATWPGSLTQFDLGRANGSLDVKVEDGRLMAIEPGATGRVFGLLSVTLLPRRLLLDFRDLYEEGFIYDRMEGKFTIARGKAETTRFAVEGPTSHIDITGSTGLVNKDYDQMVTIIPKLASASLPLAAVGIPLAAIGIAQYLLDEPFFDKVFAYQYTIGGTWDDPKIELVETEWESTE
;
A
#
# COMPACT_ATOMS: atom_id res chain seq x y z
N LEU A 1 51.56 -8.17 25.25
CA LEU A 1 51.58 -6.76 24.80
C LEU A 1 53.00 -6.43 24.36
N SER A 2 53.18 -6.09 23.08
CA SER A 2 54.47 -5.66 22.52
C SER A 2 54.92 -4.32 23.15
N LYS A 3 56.24 -4.11 23.23
CA LYS A 3 56.84 -2.84 23.69
C LYS A 3 56.65 -1.72 22.68
N GLU A 4 56.44 -2.03 21.40
CA GLU A 4 56.17 -1.04 20.36
C GLU A 4 54.68 -0.74 20.26
N VAL A 5 54.33 0.54 20.14
CA VAL A 5 52.93 1.02 20.08
C VAL A 5 52.25 0.57 18.79
N SER A 6 53.01 0.48 17.69
CA SER A 6 52.60 -0.05 16.37
C SER A 6 52.15 -1.52 16.40
N ASP A 7 52.67 -2.32 17.33
CA ASP A 7 52.40 -3.77 17.44
C ASP A 7 51.26 -4.14 18.41
N ARG A 8 50.70 -3.16 19.13
CA ARG A 8 49.63 -3.43 20.10
C ARG A 8 48.31 -3.64 19.36
N HIS A 9 47.87 -4.89 19.26
CA HIS A 9 46.54 -5.21 18.76
C HIS A 9 45.74 -6.02 19.79
N ILE A 10 44.44 -5.75 19.86
CA ILE A 10 43.46 -6.51 20.63
C ILE A 10 42.71 -7.40 19.65
N THR A 11 42.78 -8.71 19.85
CA THR A 11 41.96 -9.67 19.09
C THR A 11 40.80 -10.14 19.96
N LEU A 12 39.57 -9.95 19.49
CA LEU A 12 38.35 -10.46 20.10
C LEU A 12 37.83 -11.63 19.27
N ARG A 13 37.48 -12.75 19.92
CA ARG A 13 36.83 -13.89 19.28
C ARG A 13 35.58 -14.26 20.06
N PHE A 14 34.44 -14.32 19.38
CA PHE A 14 33.18 -14.73 19.98
C PHE A 14 32.64 -15.96 19.25
N GLY A 15 32.82 -17.14 19.87
CA GLY A 15 32.54 -18.42 19.24
C GLY A 15 33.36 -18.62 17.94
N SER A 16 32.80 -19.38 17.00
CA SER A 16 33.39 -19.60 15.67
C SER A 16 32.86 -18.62 14.61
N GLY A 17 32.06 -17.62 15.00
CA GLY A 17 31.26 -16.81 14.09
C GLY A 17 31.63 -15.33 14.02
N LEU A 18 32.49 -14.83 14.93
CA LEU A 18 32.91 -13.42 14.95
C LEU A 18 34.35 -13.30 15.42
N THR A 19 35.18 -12.61 14.63
CA THR A 19 36.55 -12.27 14.98
C THR A 19 36.78 -10.77 14.75
N GLY A 20 37.30 -10.06 15.74
CA GLY A 20 37.67 -8.64 15.64
C GLY A 20 39.15 -8.42 15.94
N ILE A 21 39.78 -7.50 15.23
CA ILE A 21 41.15 -7.02 15.48
C ILE A 21 41.09 -5.50 15.60
N PHE A 22 41.67 -4.95 16.67
CA PHE A 22 41.73 -3.52 16.94
C PHE A 22 43.16 -3.12 17.22
N ALA A 23 43.63 -2.02 16.62
CA ALA A 23 44.96 -1.48 16.90
C ALA A 23 44.91 0.05 17.00
N PRO A 24 45.90 0.68 17.64
CA PRO A 24 46.12 2.12 17.55
C PRO A 24 46.27 2.56 16.08
N GLY A 25 45.72 3.71 15.73
CA GLY A 25 45.97 4.37 14.45
C GLY A 25 47.31 5.09 14.47
N GLU A 26 48.05 5.04 13.36
CA GLU A 26 49.27 5.84 13.18
C GLU A 26 48.89 7.21 12.62
N THR A 27 49.19 8.28 13.36
CA THR A 27 49.13 9.65 12.85
C THR A 27 50.54 10.08 12.40
N SER A 28 50.66 10.95 11.39
CA SER A 28 51.96 11.48 10.95
C SER A 28 52.73 12.27 12.04
N LYS A 29 52.12 12.47 13.21
CA LYS A 29 52.67 13.19 14.36
C LYS A 29 52.89 12.33 15.61
N GLY A 30 52.80 10.99 15.50
CA GLY A 30 53.26 10.08 16.57
C GLY A 30 52.43 10.07 17.86
N ARG A 31 51.20 10.58 17.85
CA ARG A 31 50.22 10.37 18.94
C ARG A 31 49.02 9.56 18.43
N PRO A 32 48.77 8.36 18.97
CA PRO A 32 47.62 7.55 18.59
C PRO A 32 46.37 8.04 19.35
N ASP A 33 45.70 9.07 18.84
CA ASP A 33 44.46 9.57 19.44
C ASP A 33 43.21 8.83 18.92
N THR A 34 43.35 7.93 17.95
CA THR A 34 42.25 7.16 17.36
C THR A 34 42.60 5.67 17.21
N TRP A 35 41.59 4.82 17.38
CA TRP A 35 41.71 3.37 17.15
C TRP A 35 41.23 3.03 15.74
N ARG A 36 41.81 1.97 15.16
CA ARG A 36 41.33 1.31 13.92
C ARG A 36 40.85 -0.09 14.28
N GLY A 37 39.77 -0.54 13.63
CA GLY A 37 39.16 -1.84 13.92
C GLY A 37 38.68 -2.54 12.67
N ALA A 38 38.81 -3.86 12.65
CA ALA A 38 38.23 -4.72 11.63
C ALA A 38 37.54 -5.90 12.29
N VAL A 39 36.28 -6.14 11.94
CA VAL A 39 35.45 -7.23 12.46
C VAL A 39 34.97 -8.08 11.30
N ARG A 40 35.16 -9.39 11.39
CA ARG A 40 34.70 -10.36 10.40
C ARG A 40 33.61 -11.25 10.99
N LEU A 41 32.51 -11.36 10.25
CA LEU A 41 31.42 -12.31 10.48
C LEU A 41 31.70 -13.61 9.71
N GLY A 42 31.58 -14.75 10.39
CA GLY A 42 31.86 -16.06 9.83
C GLY A 42 33.34 -16.45 9.87
N ALA A 43 33.76 -17.33 8.95
CA ALA A 43 35.10 -17.90 8.92
C ALA A 43 36.16 -16.91 8.37
N GLY A 44 37.39 -17.02 8.87
CA GLY A 44 38.54 -16.23 8.45
C GLY A 44 38.99 -15.21 9.49
N SER A 45 40.03 -14.45 9.17
CA SER A 45 40.51 -13.34 10.01
C SER A 45 40.17 -12.00 9.35
N PRO A 46 39.73 -10.99 10.12
CA PRO A 46 39.50 -9.66 9.59
C PRO A 46 40.82 -9.04 9.11
N THR A 47 40.75 -8.25 8.04
CA THR A 47 41.91 -7.49 7.54
C THR A 47 41.88 -6.08 8.13
N LEU A 48 42.88 -5.76 8.94
CA LEU A 48 43.04 -4.41 9.48
C LEU A 48 43.58 -3.50 8.37
N HIS A 49 42.91 -2.38 8.12
CA HIS A 49 43.36 -1.38 7.14
C HIS A 49 44.08 -0.23 7.84
N ASP A 50 44.94 0.48 7.10
CA ASP A 50 45.77 1.56 7.65
C ASP A 50 45.03 2.86 7.97
N VAL A 51 43.72 2.91 7.72
CA VAL A 51 42.90 4.10 7.95
C VAL A 51 42.52 4.21 9.43
N ALA A 52 43.10 5.20 10.11
CA ALA A 52 42.80 5.50 11.50
C ALA A 52 41.36 6.03 11.68
N GLY A 53 40.66 5.58 12.74
CA GLY A 53 39.30 6.02 13.07
C GLY A 53 38.17 5.26 12.36
N LEU A 54 38.47 4.24 11.56
CA LEU A 54 37.47 3.45 10.85
C LEU A 54 37.28 2.06 11.51
N LEU A 55 36.03 1.70 11.77
CA LEU A 55 35.63 0.31 12.03
C LEU A 55 35.08 -0.29 10.74
N ARG A 56 35.76 -1.31 10.20
CA ARG A 56 35.24 -2.10 9.07
C ARG A 56 34.61 -3.39 9.57
N VAL A 57 33.45 -3.75 9.01
CA VAL A 57 32.75 -5.00 9.27
C VAL A 57 32.48 -5.73 7.97
N ASP A 58 33.01 -6.94 7.82
CA ASP A 58 32.85 -7.73 6.61
C ASP A 58 32.51 -9.20 6.88
N GLY A 59 32.15 -9.94 5.84
CA GLY A 59 32.02 -11.40 5.88
C GLY A 59 30.60 -11.92 5.70
N HIS A 60 30.34 -13.10 6.27
CA HIS A 60 29.13 -13.88 6.01
C HIS A 60 28.36 -14.16 7.31
N ALA A 61 27.06 -13.86 7.30
CA ALA A 61 26.14 -14.11 8.38
C ALA A 61 25.01 -15.05 7.92
N LYS A 62 24.92 -16.23 8.52
CA LYS A 62 23.80 -17.18 8.27
C LYS A 62 22.44 -16.59 8.64
N HIS A 63 22.39 -15.81 9.71
CA HIS A 63 21.16 -15.14 10.14
C HIS A 63 21.48 -13.81 10.81
N LEU A 64 20.76 -12.76 10.42
CA LEU A 64 20.79 -11.45 11.07
C LEU A 64 19.35 -10.98 11.30
N SER A 65 19.02 -10.55 12.53
CA SER A 65 17.68 -10.05 12.88
C SER A 65 17.75 -8.60 13.33
N LEU A 66 17.52 -7.64 12.43
CA LEU A 66 17.52 -6.21 12.78
C LEU A 66 16.48 -5.89 13.86
N ASP A 67 15.38 -6.64 13.93
CA ASP A 67 14.35 -6.46 14.96
C ASP A 67 14.89 -6.76 16.38
N GLN A 68 15.87 -7.66 16.51
CA GLN A 68 16.54 -7.94 17.78
C GLN A 68 17.63 -6.91 18.10
N TRP A 69 18.27 -6.35 17.07
CA TRP A 69 19.34 -5.37 17.23
C TRP A 69 18.84 -3.94 17.44
N LEU A 70 17.66 -3.58 16.90
CA LEU A 70 17.12 -2.22 16.95
C LEU A 70 17.06 -1.65 18.38
N PRO A 71 16.51 -2.38 19.38
CA PRO A 71 16.45 -1.88 20.76
C PRO A 71 17.83 -1.59 21.36
N LEU A 72 18.82 -2.44 21.04
CA LEU A 72 20.20 -2.30 21.50
C LEU A 72 20.89 -1.10 20.86
N LEU A 73 20.70 -0.89 19.55
CA LEU A 73 21.25 0.24 18.82
C LEU A 73 20.65 1.57 19.28
N THR A 74 19.35 1.61 19.56
CA THR A 74 18.70 2.80 20.13
C THR A 74 19.18 3.10 21.55
N ALA A 75 19.42 2.07 22.37
CA ALA A 75 19.98 2.24 23.72
C ALA A 75 21.45 2.72 23.66
N ALA A 76 22.24 2.19 22.73
CA ALA A 76 23.63 2.59 22.49
C ALA A 76 23.74 4.06 22.03
N GLN A 77 22.84 4.52 21.16
CA GLN A 77 22.77 5.94 20.79
C GLN A 77 22.42 6.83 21.98
N SER A 78 21.43 6.44 22.81
CA SER A 78 21.06 7.22 24.00
C SER A 78 22.16 7.27 25.06
N THR A 79 23.01 6.24 25.15
CA THR A 79 24.17 6.21 26.05
C THR A 79 25.39 6.92 25.47
N ALA A 80 25.55 6.97 24.14
CA ALA A 80 26.55 7.80 23.47
C ALA A 80 26.20 9.30 23.49
N ASP A 81 24.93 9.67 23.68
CA ASP A 81 24.51 11.05 23.97
C ASP A 81 24.80 11.46 25.43
N GLN A 82 24.83 10.50 26.37
CA GLN A 82 25.06 10.77 27.80
C GLN A 82 26.52 10.60 28.24
N ALA A 83 27.24 9.64 27.67
CA ALA A 83 28.69 9.59 27.75
C ALA A 83 29.23 10.50 26.65
N GLN A 84 30.23 11.33 26.92
CA GLN A 84 30.98 12.08 25.90
C GLN A 84 31.79 11.12 24.99
N GLY A 85 31.12 10.16 24.36
CA GLY A 85 31.68 9.04 23.64
C GLY A 85 31.96 9.41 22.19
N GLN A 86 33.06 10.14 21.97
CA GLN A 86 33.63 10.49 20.66
C GLN A 86 34.01 9.28 19.76
N TRP A 87 33.75 8.04 20.16
CA TRP A 87 34.28 6.84 19.50
C TRP A 87 33.43 6.30 18.34
N LEU A 88 32.22 6.84 18.13
CA LEU A 88 31.33 6.45 17.00
C LEU A 88 30.92 7.63 16.10
N SER A 89 31.31 8.85 16.43
CA SER A 89 30.90 10.09 15.75
C SER A 89 32.04 10.83 15.05
N GLY A 90 33.24 10.23 14.99
CA GLY A 90 34.40 10.85 14.34
C GLY A 90 34.16 11.04 12.85
N ALA A 91 33.98 12.28 12.41
CA ALA A 91 34.19 12.65 11.03
C ALA A 91 35.56 12.12 10.59
N LEU A 92 35.60 11.44 9.44
CA LEU A 92 36.86 10.99 8.84
C LEU A 92 37.83 12.19 8.76
N PRO A 93 39.07 12.09 9.27
CA PRO A 93 40.06 13.12 9.00
C PRO A 93 40.25 13.23 7.48
N PRO A 94 40.33 14.45 6.91
CA PRO A 94 40.64 14.61 5.50
C PRO A 94 42.08 14.15 5.30
N GLY A 95 42.26 12.97 4.70
CA GLY A 95 43.56 12.36 4.48
C GLY A 95 43.50 11.40 3.30
N ASP A 96 44.41 11.60 2.34
CA ASP A 96 44.47 10.98 1.02
C ASP A 96 44.86 9.48 1.04
N MET A 97 44.07 8.63 1.70
CA MET A 97 44.29 7.18 1.68
C MET A 97 43.04 6.45 1.16
N PRO A 98 43.18 5.52 0.20
CA PRO A 98 42.06 4.88 -0.47
C PRO A 98 41.37 3.90 0.50
N SER A 99 40.40 4.40 1.25
CA SER A 99 39.38 3.52 1.82
C SER A 99 38.64 2.86 0.64
N PRO A 100 38.33 1.55 0.70
CA PRO A 100 37.49 0.95 -0.33
C PRO A 100 36.19 1.74 -0.38
N THR A 101 35.86 2.25 -1.56
CA THR A 101 34.59 2.95 -1.80
C THR A 101 33.72 2.12 -2.72
N PHE A 102 32.41 2.32 -2.60
CA PHE A 102 31.45 1.84 -3.58
C PHE A 102 30.60 3.00 -4.08
N GLN A 103 30.18 2.89 -5.33
CA GLN A 103 29.45 3.97 -5.99
C GLN A 103 27.95 3.75 -5.92
N ILE A 104 27.24 4.79 -5.47
CA ILE A 104 25.79 4.86 -5.57
C ILE A 104 25.42 5.88 -6.62
N LYS A 105 24.63 5.42 -7.60
CA LYS A 105 24.05 6.30 -8.61
C LYS A 105 22.73 6.84 -8.09
N ILE A 106 22.70 8.13 -7.80
CA ILE A 106 21.47 8.86 -7.45
C ILE A 106 20.80 9.32 -8.75
N PRO A 107 19.59 8.84 -9.05
CA PRO A 107 18.87 9.28 -10.24
C PRO A 107 18.53 10.77 -10.16
N ALA A 108 18.56 11.43 -11.32
CA ALA A 108 18.19 12.82 -11.50
C ALA A 108 16.82 13.13 -10.85
N GLY A 109 16.81 14.00 -9.83
CA GLY A 109 15.58 14.47 -9.20
C GLY A 109 14.76 15.34 -10.16
N LYS A 110 13.43 15.23 -10.12
CA LYS A 110 12.54 16.18 -10.80
C LYS A 110 12.37 17.42 -9.91
N ARG A 111 12.98 18.55 -10.29
CA ARG A 111 12.68 19.86 -9.69
C ARG A 111 11.32 20.36 -10.19
N LYS A 112 10.49 20.88 -9.28
CA LYS A 112 9.37 21.77 -9.63
C LYS A 112 9.86 23.21 -9.44
N THR A 113 10.26 23.87 -10.52
CA THR A 113 10.17 25.33 -10.72
C THR A 113 10.68 25.68 -12.11
N GLY A 114 9.81 26.27 -12.94
CA GLY A 114 10.12 27.29 -13.97
C GLY A 114 11.07 27.01 -15.15
N SER A 115 12.09 26.19 -15.05
CA SER A 115 13.09 26.00 -16.12
C SER A 115 13.33 24.52 -16.41
N LYS A 116 13.22 24.15 -17.70
CA LYS A 116 13.45 22.80 -18.23
C LYS A 116 14.94 22.45 -18.21
N GLN A 117 15.54 22.29 -17.03
CA GLN A 117 16.88 21.69 -16.94
C GLN A 117 16.88 20.63 -15.84
N GLN A 118 16.85 19.38 -16.32
CA GLN A 118 16.91 18.17 -15.52
C GLN A 118 18.33 18.06 -14.95
N ALA A 119 18.49 18.09 -13.62
CA ALA A 119 19.80 17.92 -13.00
C ALA A 119 20.37 16.55 -13.41
N PRO A 120 21.67 16.43 -13.77
CA PRO A 120 22.27 15.15 -14.15
C PRO A 120 22.21 14.15 -12.98
N ALA A 121 22.24 12.86 -13.29
CA ALA A 121 22.39 11.83 -12.28
C ALA A 121 23.73 12.05 -11.55
N LYS A 122 23.71 12.11 -10.21
CA LYS A 122 24.92 12.27 -9.38
C LYS A 122 25.40 10.89 -8.97
N THR A 123 26.68 10.61 -9.14
CA THR A 123 27.34 9.47 -8.50
C THR A 123 27.93 9.93 -7.18
N ILE A 124 27.72 9.18 -6.11
CA ILE A 124 28.34 9.41 -4.81
C ILE A 124 29.28 8.24 -4.53
N ASP A 125 30.50 8.57 -4.15
CA ASP A 125 31.47 7.63 -3.60
C ASP A 125 31.19 7.49 -2.09
N VAL A 126 30.90 6.26 -1.66
CA VAL A 126 30.59 5.93 -0.27
C VAL A 126 31.72 5.11 0.31
N VAL A 127 32.20 5.47 1.50
CA VAL A 127 33.21 4.70 2.22
C VAL A 127 32.62 3.36 2.64
N GLU A 128 33.24 2.26 2.24
CA GLU A 128 32.77 0.92 2.57
C GLU A 128 33.18 0.54 4.00
N GLN A 129 32.29 0.82 4.96
CA GLN A 129 32.46 0.39 6.35
C GLN A 129 31.86 -1.00 6.59
N PHE A 130 30.80 -1.34 5.88
CA PHE A 130 30.13 -2.64 5.96
C PHE A 130 30.12 -3.30 4.58
N ASP A 131 30.52 -4.58 4.50
CA ASP A 131 30.31 -5.46 3.34
C ASP A 131 29.93 -6.86 3.83
N ILE A 132 28.62 -7.10 4.01
CA ILE A 132 28.11 -8.29 4.67
C ILE A 132 27.19 -9.07 3.72
N GLU A 133 27.48 -10.36 3.57
CA GLU A 133 26.60 -11.33 2.91
C GLU A 133 25.74 -12.05 3.95
N ILE A 134 24.43 -12.13 3.70
CA ILE A 134 23.43 -12.58 4.67
C ILE A 134 22.50 -13.60 4.02
N ASP A 135 22.49 -14.84 4.53
CA ASP A 135 21.59 -15.88 4.01
C ASP A 135 20.12 -15.59 4.38
N LYS A 136 19.90 -15.12 5.61
CA LYS A 136 18.57 -14.80 6.15
C LYS A 136 18.60 -13.52 6.98
N LEU A 137 18.07 -12.43 6.43
CA LEU A 137 17.82 -11.18 7.15
C LEU A 137 16.37 -11.12 7.63
N THR A 138 16.14 -10.94 8.93
CA THR A 138 14.84 -10.54 9.46
C THR A 138 14.85 -9.05 9.78
N ALA A 139 13.97 -8.28 9.16
CA ALA A 139 13.85 -6.85 9.38
C ALA A 139 12.39 -6.41 9.24
N PHE A 140 11.91 -5.58 10.16
CA PHE A 140 10.53 -5.10 10.22
C PHE A 140 9.51 -6.25 10.17
N SER A 141 9.85 -7.36 10.83
CA SER A 141 9.09 -8.61 10.88
C SER A 141 8.85 -9.24 9.50
N ARG A 142 9.77 -9.00 8.57
CA ARG A 142 9.83 -9.62 7.24
C ARG A 142 11.16 -10.35 7.10
N THR A 143 11.14 -11.45 6.34
CA THR A 143 12.34 -12.23 6.05
C THR A 143 12.79 -12.01 4.61
N PHE A 144 14.04 -11.60 4.45
CA PHE A 144 14.76 -11.53 3.18
C PHE A 144 15.84 -12.60 3.16
N ARG A 145 16.14 -13.16 1.98
CA ARG A 145 17.14 -14.21 1.83
C ARG A 145 18.19 -13.80 0.80
N ASN A 146 19.41 -14.27 1.01
CA ASN A 146 20.54 -14.11 0.10
C ASN A 146 20.73 -12.63 -0.29
N LEU A 147 21.03 -11.81 0.71
CA LEU A 147 21.30 -10.39 0.54
C LEU A 147 22.79 -10.10 0.71
N LYS A 148 23.30 -9.17 -0.09
CA LYS A 148 24.56 -8.48 0.14
C LYS A 148 24.26 -7.04 0.52
N LEU A 149 24.80 -6.61 1.65
CA LEU A 149 24.65 -5.26 2.17
C LEU A 149 26.01 -4.57 2.18
N LYS A 150 26.10 -3.44 1.49
CA LYS A 150 27.23 -2.52 1.62
C LYS A 150 26.77 -1.25 2.30
N ALA A 151 27.51 -0.74 3.28
CA ALA A 151 27.12 0.50 3.94
C ALA A 151 28.30 1.34 4.41
N GLY A 152 28.05 2.63 4.53
CA GLY A 152 28.96 3.59 5.17
C GLY A 152 28.60 5.04 4.86
N PRO A 153 29.41 5.99 5.33
CA PRO A 153 29.18 7.41 5.12
C PRO A 153 29.56 7.84 3.70
N GLY A 154 28.75 8.72 3.12
CA GLY A 154 29.07 9.44 1.89
C GLY A 154 29.80 10.76 2.14
N ASP A 155 30.21 11.41 1.05
CA ASP A 155 30.84 12.75 1.03
C ASP A 155 29.96 13.84 1.66
N ASP A 156 28.65 13.66 1.60
CA ASP A 156 27.62 14.57 2.12
C ASP A 156 27.31 14.37 3.62
N GLY A 157 28.04 13.48 4.32
CA GLY A 157 27.82 13.14 5.73
C GLY A 157 26.60 12.25 5.97
N SER A 158 25.84 11.89 4.93
CA SER A 158 24.75 10.93 5.03
C SER A 158 25.28 9.50 5.04
N TRP A 159 24.54 8.62 5.70
CA TRP A 159 24.79 7.18 5.66
C TRP A 159 24.07 6.54 4.50
N TYR A 160 24.78 5.73 3.72
CA TYR A 160 24.21 4.99 2.62
C TYR A 160 24.29 3.49 2.88
N VAL A 161 23.21 2.79 2.56
CA VAL A 161 23.09 1.32 2.64
C VAL A 161 22.65 0.82 1.28
N GLN A 162 23.56 0.18 0.53
CA GLN A 162 23.24 -0.51 -0.70
C GLN A 162 22.76 -1.93 -0.39
N VAL A 163 21.64 -2.31 -0.99
CA VAL A 163 21.02 -3.63 -0.86
C VAL A 163 21.08 -4.32 -2.21
N GLN A 164 21.65 -5.52 -2.27
CA GLN A 164 21.72 -6.35 -3.46
C GLN A 164 21.24 -7.76 -3.16
N GLY A 165 20.32 -8.28 -3.96
CA GLY A 165 19.84 -9.65 -3.84
C GLY A 165 18.67 -9.92 -4.79
N GLY A 166 18.23 -11.19 -4.84
CA GLY A 166 17.19 -11.61 -5.78
C GLY A 166 15.82 -10.93 -5.55
N LYS A 167 15.51 -10.58 -4.30
CA LYS A 167 14.23 -9.95 -3.91
C LYS A 167 14.32 -8.46 -3.62
N ALA A 168 15.51 -7.88 -3.59
CA ALA A 168 15.70 -6.46 -3.27
C ALA A 168 16.98 -5.95 -3.92
N SER A 169 16.87 -4.87 -4.70
CA SER A 169 18.02 -4.19 -5.30
C SER A 169 17.80 -2.69 -5.27
N GLY A 170 18.65 -1.96 -4.56
CA GLY A 170 18.49 -0.52 -4.37
C GLY A 170 19.44 0.03 -3.31
N TYR A 171 19.11 1.22 -2.79
CA TYR A 171 19.81 1.80 -1.66
C TYR A 171 18.85 2.55 -0.71
N VAL A 172 19.31 2.73 0.51
CA VAL A 172 18.70 3.59 1.53
C VAL A 172 19.73 4.63 1.96
N ARG A 173 19.35 5.90 1.94
CA ARG A 173 20.10 7.02 2.51
C ARG A 173 19.45 7.41 3.84
N LEU A 174 20.22 7.30 4.90
CA LEU A 174 19.92 7.82 6.22
C LEU A 174 20.62 9.18 6.33
N PRO A 175 19.90 10.27 6.57
CA PRO A 175 20.54 11.58 6.68
C PRO A 175 21.40 11.65 7.95
N ALA A 176 22.29 12.63 8.02
CA ALA A 176 23.10 12.88 9.20
C ALA A 176 22.21 13.05 10.46
N ALA A 177 22.76 12.67 11.62
CA ALA A 177 22.08 12.86 12.91
C ALA A 177 21.65 14.32 13.09
N ASP A 178 20.54 14.54 13.80
CA ASP A 178 19.94 15.84 14.10
C ASP A 178 19.46 16.68 12.90
N THR A 179 19.49 16.13 11.69
CA THR A 179 18.84 16.75 10.53
C THR A 179 17.37 16.37 10.47
N ASN A 180 16.52 17.28 9.99
CA ASN A 180 15.10 16.99 9.70
C ASN A 180 14.90 16.51 8.24
N GLU A 181 15.97 16.04 7.60
CA GLU A 181 15.92 15.54 6.24
C GLU A 181 15.18 14.20 6.15
N ALA A 182 14.66 13.91 4.96
CA ALA A 182 13.99 12.64 4.73
C ALA A 182 14.99 11.50 4.54
N ILE A 183 14.66 10.35 5.13
CA ILE A 183 15.22 9.06 4.73
C ILE A 183 14.82 8.82 3.27
N VAL A 184 15.79 8.51 2.41
CA VAL A 184 15.54 8.23 0.99
C VAL A 184 15.73 6.75 0.75
N ALA A 185 14.73 6.09 0.18
CA ALA A 185 14.79 4.69 -0.21
C ALA A 185 14.47 4.60 -1.72
N ASP A 186 15.45 4.18 -2.52
CA ASP A 186 15.30 4.03 -3.97
C ASP A 186 15.67 2.61 -4.40
N PHE A 187 14.69 1.89 -4.92
CA PHE A 187 14.81 0.50 -5.32
C PHE A 187 14.52 0.29 -6.81
N ALA A 188 15.40 -0.41 -7.50
CA ALA A 188 15.11 -0.92 -8.84
C ALA A 188 14.06 -2.04 -8.76
N HIS A 189 14.19 -2.92 -7.77
CA HIS A 189 13.24 -4.01 -7.51
C HIS A 189 13.14 -4.26 -6.02
N LEU A 190 11.92 -4.48 -5.54
CA LEU A 190 11.65 -4.87 -4.15
C LEU A 190 10.45 -5.81 -4.09
N GLN A 191 10.66 -7.00 -3.54
CA GLN A 191 9.64 -7.96 -3.17
C GLN A 191 9.45 -7.93 -1.67
N LEU A 192 8.34 -7.34 -1.23
CA LEU A 192 7.96 -7.22 0.16
C LEU A 192 6.98 -8.33 0.53
N PRO A 193 7.37 -9.39 1.23
CA PRO A 193 6.41 -10.40 1.69
C PRO A 193 5.42 -9.79 2.69
N ALA A 194 4.18 -10.27 2.75
CA ALA A 194 3.24 -9.84 3.79
C ALA A 194 3.86 -10.02 5.19
N THR A 195 3.54 -9.12 6.11
CA THR A 195 3.99 -9.25 7.49
C THR A 195 3.22 -10.37 8.18
N ASN A 196 3.92 -11.30 8.82
CA ASN A 196 3.32 -12.27 9.73
C ASN A 196 3.02 -11.57 11.07
N HIS A 197 2.05 -10.65 11.12
CA HIS A 197 1.72 -9.93 12.36
C HIS A 197 0.32 -10.26 12.84
N SER A 198 0.26 -11.12 13.85
CA SER A 198 -0.82 -11.27 14.84
C SER A 198 -0.55 -10.42 16.11
N GLY A 199 0.46 -9.55 16.09
CA GLY A 199 0.84 -8.71 17.25
C GLY A 199 -0.06 -7.49 17.43
N LYS A 200 -0.45 -7.21 18.68
CA LYS A 200 -1.14 -5.97 19.08
C LYS A 200 -0.35 -4.75 18.58
N GLN A 201 -0.91 -4.04 17.61
CA GLN A 201 -0.42 -2.74 17.14
C GLN A 201 -0.48 -1.74 18.30
N GLY A 202 0.63 -1.59 19.04
CA GLY A 202 0.80 -0.52 20.01
C GLY A 202 0.68 0.84 19.31
N GLY A 203 0.08 1.82 19.99
CA GLY A 203 -0.11 3.17 19.45
C GLY A 203 1.23 3.86 19.23
N ALA A 204 1.79 3.75 18.04
CA ALA A 204 2.96 4.52 17.63
C ALA A 204 2.60 6.02 17.61
N ASP A 205 3.53 6.89 18.01
CA ASP A 205 3.34 8.34 17.95
C ASP A 205 3.69 8.83 16.54
N PRO A 206 2.75 9.40 15.77
CA PRO A 206 3.03 9.86 14.40
C PRO A 206 4.13 10.91 14.35
N ARG A 207 4.30 11.69 15.43
CA ARG A 207 5.32 12.74 15.52
C ARG A 207 6.72 12.20 15.71
N LYS A 208 6.89 10.89 15.96
CA LYS A 208 8.21 10.23 16.07
C LYS A 208 8.63 9.53 14.78
N ILE A 209 7.77 9.53 13.76
CA ILE A 209 8.08 8.90 12.48
C ILE A 209 8.86 9.90 11.62
N PRO A 210 10.04 9.52 11.11
CA PRO A 210 10.84 10.41 10.27
C PRO A 210 10.16 10.64 8.91
N SER A 211 10.55 11.73 8.24
CA SER A 211 10.19 11.93 6.85
C SER A 211 10.82 10.83 5.98
N VAL A 212 10.08 10.31 5.00
CA VAL A 212 10.53 9.23 4.12
C VAL A 212 10.16 9.54 2.68
N HIS A 213 11.13 9.48 1.79
CA HIS A 213 10.94 9.46 0.35
C HIS A 213 11.26 8.05 -0.16
N PHE A 214 10.22 7.30 -0.51
CA PHE A 214 10.35 5.96 -1.04
C PHE A 214 10.01 5.96 -2.52
N THR A 215 10.88 5.34 -3.32
CA THR A 215 10.66 5.07 -4.74
C THR A 215 11.07 3.64 -5.05
N CYS A 216 10.28 2.97 -5.89
CA CYS A 216 10.61 1.65 -6.37
C CYS A 216 10.12 1.47 -7.81
N LYS A 217 10.99 1.08 -8.74
CA LYS A 217 10.59 0.87 -10.16
C LYS A 217 9.70 -0.35 -10.33
N ASN A 218 9.97 -1.42 -9.59
CA ASN A 218 9.19 -2.66 -9.61
C ASN A 218 8.98 -3.19 -8.19
N LEU A 219 7.93 -2.69 -7.53
CA LEU A 219 7.47 -3.15 -6.24
C LEU A 219 6.48 -4.30 -6.40
N THR A 220 6.71 -5.39 -5.69
CA THR A 220 5.72 -6.42 -5.46
C THR A 220 5.46 -6.50 -3.96
N TYR A 221 4.22 -6.32 -3.55
CA TYR A 221 3.79 -6.50 -2.16
C TYR A 221 3.04 -7.82 -2.06
N ASP A 222 3.62 -8.79 -1.37
CA ASP A 222 3.14 -10.17 -1.32
C ASP A 222 2.96 -10.76 -2.72
N THR A 223 1.72 -10.97 -3.17
CA THR A 223 1.40 -11.41 -4.54
C THR A 223 1.05 -10.25 -5.49
N TRP A 224 1.00 -9.01 -4.99
CA TRP A 224 0.47 -7.86 -5.72
C TRP A 224 1.57 -7.11 -6.47
N PRO A 225 1.56 -7.09 -7.81
CA PRO A 225 2.51 -6.34 -8.60
C PRO A 225 2.12 -4.85 -8.65
N LEU A 226 2.56 -4.08 -7.65
CA LEU A 226 2.32 -2.63 -7.55
C LEU A 226 3.14 -1.85 -8.59
N GLY A 227 4.24 -2.41 -9.09
CA GLY A 227 5.02 -1.80 -10.17
C GLY A 227 5.75 -0.53 -9.71
N ASN A 228 5.71 0.52 -10.52
CA ASN A 228 6.39 1.77 -10.20
C ASN A 228 5.64 2.49 -9.08
N THR A 229 6.31 2.67 -7.95
CA THR A 229 5.71 3.14 -6.71
C THR A 229 6.51 4.31 -6.14
N ARG A 230 5.82 5.37 -5.74
CA ARG A 230 6.36 6.49 -4.97
C ARG A 230 5.49 6.75 -3.76
N PHE A 231 6.13 6.86 -2.60
CA PHE A 231 5.52 7.28 -1.35
C PHE A 231 6.32 8.42 -0.74
N GLU A 232 5.64 9.46 -0.31
CA GLU A 232 6.27 10.59 0.38
C GLU A 232 5.57 10.85 1.71
N LEU A 233 6.32 10.61 2.78
CA LEU A 233 5.93 10.88 4.15
C LEU A 233 6.73 12.08 4.65
N ALA A 234 6.06 13.03 5.26
CA ALA A 234 6.69 14.19 5.86
C ALA A 234 6.23 14.35 7.30
N ARG A 235 7.19 14.35 8.22
CA ARG A 235 6.93 14.65 9.63
C ARG A 235 6.38 16.07 9.76
N THR A 236 5.35 16.25 10.59
CA THR A 236 4.77 17.55 10.94
C THR A 236 4.70 17.70 12.47
N PRO A 237 4.53 18.92 13.00
CA PRO A 237 4.33 19.11 14.44
C PRO A 237 3.12 18.35 15.00
N GLN A 238 2.09 18.15 14.18
CA GLN A 238 0.84 17.47 14.54
C GLN A 238 0.86 15.95 14.26
N GLY A 239 1.85 15.45 13.53
CA GLY A 239 1.96 14.04 13.18
C GLY A 239 2.75 13.77 11.91
N LEU A 240 2.13 13.09 10.95
CA LEU A 240 2.74 12.62 9.71
C LEU A 240 1.85 12.93 8.51
N ALA A 241 2.33 13.74 7.58
CA ALA A 241 1.66 14.01 6.32
C ALA A 241 2.06 12.97 5.26
N VAL A 242 1.08 12.38 4.58
CA VAL A 242 1.28 11.58 3.37
C VAL A 242 1.14 12.52 2.17
N LYS A 243 2.26 13.09 1.72
CA LYS A 243 2.29 14.09 0.64
C LYS A 243 1.92 13.48 -0.71
N ALA A 244 2.35 12.24 -0.95
CA ALA A 244 2.08 11.55 -2.20
C ALA A 244 2.05 10.03 -2.02
N ILE A 245 1.05 9.43 -2.66
CA ILE A 245 1.00 8.03 -3.06
C ILE A 245 0.89 8.06 -4.59
N ASP A 246 1.81 7.45 -5.31
CA ASP A 246 1.72 7.26 -6.77
C ASP A 246 2.16 5.84 -7.11
N ILE A 247 1.21 5.00 -7.47
CA ILE A 247 1.43 3.60 -7.84
C ILE A 247 0.99 3.42 -9.29
N ARG A 248 1.84 2.80 -10.10
CA ARG A 248 1.59 2.54 -11.51
C ARG A 248 2.06 1.14 -11.89
N SER A 249 1.10 0.27 -12.20
CA SER A 249 1.36 -1.06 -12.74
C SER A 249 0.59 -1.29 -14.04
N LYS A 250 0.66 -2.52 -14.57
CA LYS A 250 -0.06 -2.91 -15.78
C LYS A 250 -1.56 -2.94 -15.50
N GLY A 251 -2.24 -1.83 -15.81
CA GLY A 251 -3.70 -1.72 -15.74
C GLY A 251 -4.24 -1.18 -14.42
N LEU A 252 -3.38 -0.69 -13.52
CA LEU A 252 -3.76 -0.01 -12.28
C LEU A 252 -2.93 1.26 -12.10
N ARG A 253 -3.60 2.36 -11.73
CA ARG A 253 -2.98 3.60 -11.30
C ARG A 253 -3.66 4.05 -10.02
N ILE A 254 -2.88 4.33 -8.99
CA ILE A 254 -3.38 4.88 -7.73
C ILE A 254 -2.64 6.17 -7.48
N LYS A 255 -3.38 7.24 -7.20
CA LYS A 255 -2.85 8.48 -6.66
C LYS A 255 -3.50 8.77 -5.34
N GLY A 256 -2.77 9.35 -4.41
CA GLY A 256 -3.34 9.67 -3.12
C GLY A 256 -2.50 10.61 -2.29
N HIS A 257 -3.11 11.07 -1.21
CA HIS A 257 -2.50 11.85 -0.15
C HIS A 257 -3.31 11.65 1.13
N GLY A 258 -2.79 12.10 2.25
CA GLY A 258 -3.42 11.90 3.53
C GLY A 258 -2.61 12.46 4.69
N ALA A 259 -3.04 12.14 5.89
CA ALA A 259 -2.34 12.50 7.11
C ALA A 259 -2.68 11.51 8.23
N TRP A 260 -1.76 11.39 9.17
CA TRP A 260 -2.00 10.76 10.45
C TRP A 260 -1.58 11.74 11.54
N GLU A 261 -2.58 12.23 12.28
CA GLU A 261 -2.44 13.32 13.22
C GLU A 261 -2.81 12.84 14.62
N GLN A 262 -2.22 13.47 15.63
CA GLN A 262 -2.60 13.26 17.02
C GLN A 262 -3.25 14.53 17.57
N SER A 263 -4.45 14.39 18.13
CA SER A 263 -5.15 15.48 18.80
C SER A 263 -4.51 15.82 20.15
N ALA A 264 -4.87 16.98 20.70
CA ALA A 264 -4.48 17.39 22.06
C ALA A 264 -4.92 16.38 23.14
N SER A 265 -5.98 15.59 22.91
CA SER A 265 -6.46 14.53 23.80
C SER A 265 -5.71 13.20 23.64
N ALA A 266 -4.52 13.22 23.03
CA ALA A 266 -3.69 12.05 22.69
C ALA A 266 -4.35 11.01 21.79
N ARG A 267 -5.53 11.30 21.23
CA ARG A 267 -6.24 10.42 20.31
C ARG A 267 -5.72 10.68 18.90
N SER A 268 -5.33 9.62 18.19
CA SER A 268 -4.85 9.77 16.82
C SER A 268 -5.93 9.45 15.79
N SER A 269 -5.88 10.13 14.66
CA SER A 269 -6.77 9.91 13.52
C SER A 269 -6.00 9.95 12.22
N SER A 270 -6.41 9.10 11.30
CA SER A 270 -5.85 9.01 9.97
C SER A 270 -6.89 9.43 8.95
N ARG A 271 -6.45 10.11 7.91
CA ARG A 271 -7.27 10.50 6.75
C ARG A 271 -6.53 10.15 5.48
N LEU A 272 -7.26 9.60 4.51
CA LEU A 272 -6.71 9.17 3.24
C LEU A 272 -7.66 9.52 2.10
N TRP A 273 -7.11 10.13 1.06
CA TRP A 273 -7.79 10.36 -0.20
C TRP A 273 -7.06 9.58 -1.30
N LEU A 274 -7.81 8.80 -2.09
CA LEU A 274 -7.30 8.00 -3.21
C LEU A 274 -8.12 8.24 -4.48
N ASP A 275 -7.43 8.41 -5.62
CA ASP A 275 -7.97 8.28 -6.99
C ASP A 275 -7.39 7.01 -7.60
N ILE A 276 -8.26 6.03 -7.84
CA ILE A 276 -7.90 4.70 -8.32
C ILE A 276 -8.47 4.54 -9.71
N ARG A 277 -7.61 4.21 -10.68
CA ARG A 277 -8.02 3.90 -12.05
C ARG A 277 -7.53 2.52 -12.43
N ALA A 278 -8.44 1.64 -12.76
CA ALA A 278 -8.14 0.30 -13.25
C ALA A 278 -8.70 0.10 -14.66
N ARG A 279 -8.03 -0.71 -15.48
CA ARG A 279 -8.52 -1.04 -16.83
C ARG A 279 -9.63 -2.10 -16.82
N ASP A 280 -9.78 -2.81 -15.70
CA ASP A 280 -10.61 -4.00 -15.57
C ASP A 280 -11.01 -4.18 -14.10
N LEU A 281 -12.29 -4.02 -13.81
CA LEU A 281 -12.90 -4.18 -12.49
C LEU A 281 -12.71 -5.62 -11.99
N GLY A 282 -12.92 -6.60 -12.86
CA GLY A 282 -12.74 -8.02 -12.51
C GLY A 282 -11.32 -8.31 -12.01
N LYS A 283 -10.30 -7.78 -12.68
CA LYS A 283 -8.89 -7.90 -12.25
C LYS A 283 -8.60 -7.12 -10.97
N LEU A 284 -9.20 -5.93 -10.81
CA LEU A 284 -9.08 -5.16 -9.58
C LEU A 284 -9.66 -5.96 -8.40
N LEU A 285 -10.88 -6.48 -8.52
CA LEU A 285 -11.54 -7.28 -7.50
C LEU A 285 -10.77 -8.59 -7.22
N SER A 286 -10.22 -9.24 -8.25
CA SER A 286 -9.38 -10.43 -8.09
C SER A 286 -8.16 -10.16 -7.20
N SER A 287 -7.57 -8.96 -7.28
CA SER A 287 -6.46 -8.58 -6.37
C SER A 287 -6.90 -8.56 -4.90
N PHE A 288 -8.16 -8.21 -4.60
CA PHE A 288 -8.74 -8.27 -3.26
C PHE A 288 -9.30 -9.65 -2.88
N GLY A 289 -9.03 -10.70 -3.68
CA GLY A 289 -9.46 -12.08 -3.40
C GLY A 289 -10.77 -12.51 -4.07
N TYR A 290 -11.28 -11.75 -5.05
CA TYR A 290 -12.53 -12.02 -5.77
C TYR A 290 -12.30 -12.50 -7.21
N GLU A 291 -11.50 -13.57 -7.38
CA GLU A 291 -10.99 -14.08 -8.66
C GLU A 291 -12.05 -14.29 -9.75
N GLY A 292 -12.35 -13.25 -10.55
CA GLY A 292 -13.29 -13.30 -11.67
C GLY A 292 -14.74 -13.69 -11.34
N LYS A 293 -15.08 -13.80 -10.04
CA LYS A 293 -16.39 -14.31 -9.58
C LYS A 293 -17.51 -13.28 -9.63
N VAL A 294 -17.17 -12.00 -9.59
CA VAL A 294 -18.16 -10.91 -9.43
C VAL A 294 -18.30 -10.06 -10.69
N ALA A 295 -17.20 -9.78 -11.37
CA ALA A 295 -17.21 -8.96 -12.58
C ALA A 295 -16.13 -9.39 -13.56
N LYS A 296 -16.35 -9.09 -14.84
CA LYS A 296 -15.37 -9.19 -15.94
C LYS A 296 -15.29 -7.85 -16.67
N LYS A 297 -14.09 -7.48 -17.12
CA LYS A 297 -13.82 -6.19 -17.79
C LYS A 297 -14.24 -5.02 -16.88
N GLY A 298 -14.69 -3.90 -17.43
CA GLY A 298 -15.07 -2.71 -16.65
C GLY A 298 -13.90 -1.76 -16.42
N LYS A 299 -13.73 -0.74 -17.27
CA LYS A 299 -12.79 0.37 -17.00
C LYS A 299 -13.28 1.09 -15.74
N THR A 300 -12.48 1.10 -14.70
CA THR A 300 -12.90 1.52 -13.36
C THR A 300 -12.21 2.81 -12.95
N HIS A 301 -12.97 3.75 -12.41
CA HIS A 301 -12.49 4.95 -11.72
C HIS A 301 -13.19 5.04 -10.36
N LEU A 302 -12.41 4.93 -9.28
CA LEU A 302 -12.88 5.09 -7.91
C LEU A 302 -12.24 6.33 -7.29
N LYS A 303 -13.01 7.07 -6.49
CA LYS A 303 -12.45 8.08 -5.58
C LYS A 303 -12.87 7.75 -4.16
N LEU A 304 -11.89 7.48 -3.30
CA LEU A 304 -12.11 7.18 -1.88
C LEU A 304 -11.64 8.37 -1.05
N ASN A 305 -12.47 8.81 -0.12
CA ASN A 305 -12.07 9.66 0.99
C ASN A 305 -12.46 8.95 2.28
N ALA A 306 -11.49 8.64 3.15
CA ALA A 306 -11.74 7.89 4.37
C ALA A 306 -11.01 8.52 5.55
N THR A 307 -11.65 8.51 6.71
CA THR A 307 -11.09 8.89 8.01
C THR A 307 -11.35 7.78 9.00
N TRP A 308 -10.37 7.43 9.84
CA TRP A 308 -10.54 6.43 10.90
C TRP A 308 -9.68 6.78 12.12
N PRO A 309 -10.04 6.29 13.32
CA PRO A 309 -9.21 6.44 14.51
C PRO A 309 -7.99 5.51 14.44
N GLY A 310 -6.83 6.02 14.85
CA GLY A 310 -5.56 5.27 14.89
C GLY A 310 -4.60 5.60 13.75
N SER A 311 -3.59 4.75 13.58
CA SER A 311 -2.53 4.90 12.58
C SER A 311 -2.97 4.54 11.16
N LEU A 312 -2.14 4.88 10.17
CA LEU A 312 -2.36 4.53 8.76
C LEU A 312 -2.48 3.01 8.53
N THR A 313 -1.90 2.19 9.41
CA THR A 313 -1.93 0.72 9.34
C THR A 313 -3.12 0.10 10.06
N GLN A 314 -3.86 0.87 10.86
CA GLN A 314 -5.02 0.41 11.64
C GLN A 314 -6.35 0.66 10.94
N PHE A 315 -6.34 0.76 9.60
CA PHE A 315 -7.55 0.88 8.81
C PHE A 315 -8.48 -0.31 9.07
N ASP A 316 -9.74 -0.02 9.36
CA ASP A 316 -10.80 -1.00 9.60
C ASP A 316 -12.13 -0.43 9.12
N LEU A 317 -12.89 -1.22 8.36
CA LEU A 317 -14.15 -0.78 7.74
C LEU A 317 -15.22 -0.40 8.78
N GLY A 318 -15.23 -1.05 9.95
CA GLY A 318 -16.20 -0.74 11.01
C GLY A 318 -15.96 0.60 11.69
N ARG A 319 -14.73 1.11 11.63
CA ARG A 319 -14.33 2.37 12.26
C ARG A 319 -14.05 3.49 11.25
N ALA A 320 -14.17 3.20 9.96
CA ALA A 320 -13.97 4.17 8.90
C ALA A 320 -15.24 5.01 8.66
N ASN A 321 -15.05 6.29 8.41
CA ASN A 321 -16.08 7.20 7.92
C ASN A 321 -15.58 7.91 6.66
N GLY A 322 -16.45 8.19 5.69
CA GLY A 322 -16.07 8.91 4.49
C GLY A 322 -16.99 8.67 3.30
N SER A 323 -16.44 8.73 2.09
CA SER A 323 -17.18 8.57 0.85
C SER A 323 -16.42 7.77 -0.20
N LEU A 324 -17.16 7.07 -1.05
CA LEU A 324 -16.66 6.35 -2.22
C LEU A 324 -17.48 6.73 -3.45
N ASP A 325 -16.84 7.38 -4.42
CA ASP A 325 -17.40 7.57 -5.75
C ASP A 325 -16.97 6.40 -6.65
N VAL A 326 -17.93 5.79 -7.34
CA VAL A 326 -17.71 4.67 -8.24
C VAL A 326 -18.13 5.06 -9.65
N LYS A 327 -17.26 4.81 -10.63
CA LYS A 327 -17.58 4.83 -12.06
C LYS A 327 -16.94 3.64 -12.74
N VAL A 328 -17.73 2.87 -13.48
CA VAL A 328 -17.25 1.71 -14.24
C VAL A 328 -17.89 1.71 -15.62
N GLU A 329 -17.11 1.47 -16.67
CA GLU A 329 -17.59 1.49 -18.06
C GLU A 329 -17.22 0.19 -18.79
N ASP A 330 -18.07 -0.23 -19.73
CA ASP A 330 -17.82 -1.36 -20.64
C ASP A 330 -17.49 -2.68 -19.90
N GLY A 331 -18.44 -3.22 -19.15
CA GLY A 331 -18.20 -4.41 -18.33
C GLY A 331 -19.36 -5.39 -18.23
N ARG A 332 -19.13 -6.43 -17.43
CA ARG A 332 -20.13 -7.47 -17.16
C ARG A 332 -20.12 -7.85 -15.68
N LEU A 333 -21.29 -7.91 -15.07
CA LEU A 333 -21.50 -8.48 -13.73
C LEU A 333 -21.84 -9.96 -13.90
N MET A 334 -21.16 -10.81 -13.15
CA MET A 334 -21.38 -12.25 -13.24
C MET A 334 -22.63 -12.63 -12.45
N ALA A 335 -23.41 -13.58 -12.97
CA ALA A 335 -24.45 -14.21 -12.16
C ALA A 335 -23.77 -15.06 -11.08
N ILE A 336 -24.07 -14.78 -9.80
CA ILE A 336 -23.53 -15.55 -8.66
C ILE A 336 -24.70 -16.26 -7.99
N GLU A 337 -24.60 -17.57 -7.83
CA GLU A 337 -25.53 -18.34 -6.98
C GLU A 337 -25.41 -17.88 -5.51
N PRO A 338 -26.53 -17.62 -4.81
CA PRO A 338 -26.48 -17.29 -3.39
C PRO A 338 -25.75 -18.39 -2.59
N GLY A 339 -24.83 -17.98 -1.71
CA GLY A 339 -23.99 -18.88 -0.91
C GLY A 339 -22.62 -19.29 -1.49
N ALA A 340 -22.32 -18.99 -2.77
CA ALA A 340 -21.06 -19.46 -3.38
C ALA A 340 -19.80 -18.61 -3.04
N THR A 341 -19.97 -17.36 -2.59
CA THR A 341 -18.84 -16.46 -2.26
C THR A 341 -19.18 -15.43 -1.18
N GLY A 342 -19.12 -15.84 0.08
CA GLY A 342 -19.47 -15.02 1.24
C GLY A 342 -18.57 -13.85 1.62
N ARG A 343 -18.16 -12.98 0.67
CA ARG A 343 -17.30 -11.83 0.97
C ARG A 343 -17.64 -10.55 0.15
N VAL A 344 -18.00 -9.50 0.88
CA VAL A 344 -17.77 -8.05 0.76
C VAL A 344 -18.18 -7.24 -0.46
N PHE A 345 -18.61 -7.80 -1.59
CA PHE A 345 -19.10 -6.94 -2.70
C PHE A 345 -20.28 -7.53 -3.50
N GLY A 346 -21.27 -8.11 -2.82
CA GLY A 346 -22.50 -8.54 -3.50
C GLY A 346 -23.42 -7.41 -3.96
N LEU A 347 -22.96 -6.16 -3.89
CA LEU A 347 -23.51 -4.98 -4.59
C LEU A 347 -23.59 -5.11 -6.13
N LEU A 348 -23.09 -6.22 -6.68
CA LEU A 348 -23.07 -6.48 -8.12
C LEU A 348 -23.83 -7.75 -8.53
N SER A 349 -24.50 -8.44 -7.59
CA SER A 349 -25.39 -9.55 -7.94
C SER A 349 -26.82 -9.03 -8.12
N VAL A 350 -27.08 -8.32 -9.23
CA VAL A 350 -28.44 -7.87 -9.59
C VAL A 350 -29.20 -8.92 -10.41
N THR A 351 -28.74 -10.17 -10.44
CA THR A 351 -29.34 -11.20 -11.32
C THR A 351 -29.93 -12.36 -10.57
N LEU A 352 -30.78 -12.07 -9.58
CA LEU A 352 -31.70 -13.05 -9.03
C LEU A 352 -33.13 -12.52 -9.14
N LEU A 353 -33.57 -12.32 -10.39
CA LEU A 353 -35.00 -12.17 -10.68
C LEU A 353 -35.70 -13.52 -10.51
N PRO A 354 -36.91 -13.59 -9.94
CA PRO A 354 -37.68 -14.82 -9.87
C PRO A 354 -37.84 -15.45 -11.25
N ARG A 355 -37.77 -16.79 -11.32
CA ARG A 355 -37.81 -17.64 -12.54
C ARG A 355 -39.03 -17.43 -13.46
N ARG A 356 -39.95 -16.50 -13.19
CA ARG A 356 -41.23 -16.34 -13.90
C ARG A 356 -41.18 -15.41 -15.12
N LEU A 357 -40.06 -14.79 -15.43
CA LEU A 357 -39.85 -13.96 -16.64
C LEU A 357 -39.20 -14.74 -17.81
N LEU A 358 -39.22 -16.09 -17.75
CA LEU A 358 -38.41 -17.03 -18.55
C LEU A 358 -38.83 -17.28 -20.02
N LEU A 359 -39.58 -16.39 -20.67
CA LEU A 359 -40.04 -16.66 -22.04
C LEU A 359 -39.09 -16.25 -23.18
N ASP A 360 -37.94 -15.59 -22.93
CA ASP A 360 -36.89 -15.49 -23.98
C ASP A 360 -35.44 -15.20 -23.51
N PHE A 361 -35.11 -15.23 -22.22
CA PHE A 361 -33.80 -14.75 -21.72
C PHE A 361 -32.77 -15.82 -21.35
N ARG A 362 -33.03 -17.11 -21.63
CA ARG A 362 -32.17 -18.22 -21.15
C ARG A 362 -30.70 -18.07 -21.55
N ASP A 363 -30.42 -17.56 -22.74
CA ASP A 363 -29.06 -17.41 -23.25
C ASP A 363 -28.32 -16.17 -22.69
N LEU A 364 -29.04 -15.23 -22.05
CA LEU A 364 -28.47 -14.03 -21.44
C LEU A 364 -28.13 -14.20 -19.95
N TYR A 365 -28.76 -15.17 -19.28
CA TYR A 365 -28.55 -15.44 -17.84
C TYR A 365 -27.35 -16.35 -17.55
N GLU A 366 -26.95 -17.22 -18.49
CA GLU A 366 -25.81 -18.13 -18.28
C GLU A 366 -24.44 -17.41 -18.24
N GLU A 367 -24.35 -16.14 -18.68
CA GLU A 367 -23.09 -15.40 -18.76
C GLU A 367 -22.97 -14.16 -17.83
N GLY A 368 -24.07 -13.62 -17.31
CA GLY A 368 -24.12 -12.41 -16.45
C GLY A 368 -24.64 -11.13 -17.13
N PHE A 369 -24.89 -10.07 -16.35
CA PHE A 369 -25.44 -8.78 -16.83
C PHE A 369 -24.38 -7.88 -17.49
N ILE A 370 -24.57 -7.52 -18.76
CA ILE A 370 -23.71 -6.57 -19.48
C ILE A 370 -24.15 -5.15 -19.17
N TYR A 371 -23.21 -4.27 -18.91
CA TYR A 371 -23.46 -2.84 -18.70
C TYR A 371 -22.52 -1.97 -19.52
N ASP A 372 -23.04 -0.83 -19.96
CA ASP A 372 -22.29 0.25 -20.58
C ASP A 372 -21.66 1.12 -19.49
N ARG A 373 -22.40 1.40 -18.41
CA ARG A 373 -21.95 2.26 -17.30
C ARG A 373 -22.52 1.86 -15.96
N MET A 374 -21.71 1.91 -14.91
CA MET A 374 -22.13 1.90 -13.51
C MET A 374 -21.64 3.15 -12.81
N GLU A 375 -22.51 3.84 -12.08
CA GLU A 375 -22.13 5.03 -11.34
C GLU A 375 -22.90 5.21 -10.04
N GLY A 376 -22.21 5.65 -9.00
CA GLY A 376 -22.84 5.97 -7.73
C GLY A 376 -21.90 6.61 -6.73
N LYS A 377 -22.48 7.14 -5.66
CA LYS A 377 -21.77 7.71 -4.53
C LYS A 377 -22.23 7.03 -3.25
N PHE A 378 -21.29 6.54 -2.47
CA PHE A 378 -21.55 5.85 -1.23
C PHE A 378 -21.02 6.68 -0.07
N THR A 379 -21.86 6.91 0.94
CA THR A 379 -21.42 7.41 2.24
C THR A 379 -21.06 6.21 3.10
N ILE A 380 -19.84 6.19 3.63
CA ILE A 380 -19.37 5.13 4.53
C ILE A 380 -19.43 5.68 5.95
N ALA A 381 -20.16 5.02 6.83
CA ALA A 381 -20.20 5.36 8.24
C ALA A 381 -20.59 4.15 9.09
N ARG A 382 -19.96 4.00 10.27
CA ARG A 382 -20.33 2.98 11.27
C ARG A 382 -20.42 1.56 10.68
N GLY A 383 -19.52 1.21 9.76
CA GLY A 383 -19.51 -0.10 9.11
C GLY A 383 -20.63 -0.34 8.09
N LYS A 384 -21.32 0.70 7.61
CA LYS A 384 -22.30 0.65 6.52
C LYS A 384 -21.86 1.54 5.34
N ALA A 385 -22.25 1.16 4.13
CA ALA A 385 -22.20 1.99 2.93
C ALA A 385 -23.64 2.31 2.50
N GLU A 386 -23.97 3.59 2.40
CA GLU A 386 -25.30 4.08 2.03
C GLU A 386 -25.24 4.83 0.70
N THR A 387 -26.19 4.58 -0.20
CA THR A 387 -26.31 5.27 -1.48
C THR A 387 -27.74 5.77 -1.69
N THR A 388 -27.87 7.00 -2.18
CA THR A 388 -29.16 7.55 -2.63
C THR A 388 -29.43 7.22 -4.08
N ARG A 389 -28.41 6.83 -4.85
CA ARG A 389 -28.51 6.39 -6.24
C ARG A 389 -27.22 5.69 -6.68
N PHE A 390 -27.33 4.41 -7.00
CA PHE A 390 -26.33 3.66 -7.75
C PHE A 390 -27.00 3.13 -9.02
N ALA A 391 -26.62 3.72 -10.15
CA ALA A 391 -27.21 3.43 -11.46
C ALA A 391 -26.34 2.44 -12.24
N VAL A 392 -26.96 1.47 -12.88
CA VAL A 392 -26.35 0.51 -13.81
C VAL A 392 -27.10 0.62 -15.13
N GLU A 393 -26.43 1.18 -16.12
CA GLU A 393 -26.93 1.37 -17.48
C GLU A 393 -26.46 0.20 -18.34
N GLY A 394 -27.39 -0.56 -18.91
CA GLY A 394 -27.10 -1.63 -19.85
C GLY A 394 -27.89 -1.50 -21.16
N PRO A 395 -27.57 -2.34 -22.16
CA PRO A 395 -28.22 -2.28 -23.47
C PRO A 395 -29.70 -2.66 -23.41
N THR A 396 -30.09 -3.53 -22.47
CA THR A 396 -31.45 -4.08 -22.35
C THR A 396 -32.24 -3.48 -21.20
N SER A 397 -31.60 -2.80 -20.25
CA SER A 397 -32.28 -2.24 -19.07
C SER A 397 -31.43 -1.20 -18.36
N HIS A 398 -32.11 -0.32 -17.63
CA HIS A 398 -31.55 0.56 -16.62
C HIS A 398 -31.91 0.03 -15.23
N ILE A 399 -30.97 0.07 -14.29
CA ILE A 399 -31.18 -0.38 -12.92
C ILE A 399 -30.73 0.75 -11.98
N ASP A 400 -31.62 1.16 -11.08
CA ASP A 400 -31.30 2.09 -10.00
C ASP A 400 -31.36 1.36 -8.65
N ILE A 401 -30.34 1.55 -7.82
CA ILE A 401 -30.23 0.94 -6.49
C ILE A 401 -30.11 2.05 -5.44
N THR A 402 -30.92 1.98 -4.39
CA THR A 402 -30.89 2.87 -3.22
C THR A 402 -30.87 2.08 -1.92
N GLY A 403 -30.40 2.68 -0.83
CA GLY A 403 -30.38 2.05 0.50
C GLY A 403 -28.97 1.78 1.02
N SER A 404 -28.85 0.78 1.89
CA SER A 404 -27.63 0.50 2.66
C SER A 404 -27.09 -0.92 2.46
N THR A 405 -25.78 -1.05 2.57
CA THR A 405 -25.05 -2.32 2.64
C THR A 405 -24.21 -2.32 3.91
N GLY A 406 -24.45 -3.27 4.82
CA GLY A 406 -23.60 -3.45 5.99
C GLY A 406 -22.27 -4.09 5.61
N LEU A 407 -21.19 -3.33 5.72
CA LEU A 407 -19.82 -3.79 5.44
C LEU A 407 -19.28 -4.68 6.56
N VAL A 408 -19.71 -4.43 7.81
CA VAL A 408 -19.35 -5.23 8.99
C VAL A 408 -20.35 -6.35 9.24
N ASN A 409 -21.64 -6.01 9.28
CA ASN A 409 -22.72 -6.97 9.54
C ASN A 409 -22.98 -7.91 8.36
N LYS A 410 -22.50 -7.54 7.16
CA LYS A 410 -22.70 -8.29 5.93
C LYS A 410 -24.17 -8.50 5.59
N ASP A 411 -24.95 -7.43 5.67
CA ASP A 411 -26.38 -7.41 5.39
C ASP A 411 -26.73 -6.43 4.26
N TYR A 412 -27.92 -6.62 3.69
CA TYR A 412 -28.54 -5.72 2.73
C TYR A 412 -29.80 -5.10 3.32
N ASP A 413 -30.03 -3.85 2.96
CA ASP A 413 -31.30 -3.14 3.12
C ASP A 413 -31.41 -2.16 1.95
N GLN A 414 -31.83 -2.67 0.80
CA GLN A 414 -31.79 -1.96 -0.47
C GLN A 414 -33.13 -2.02 -1.20
N MET A 415 -33.37 -0.99 -2.01
CA MET A 415 -34.44 -0.95 -3.00
C MET A 415 -33.81 -0.94 -4.39
N VAL A 416 -34.25 -1.84 -5.26
CA VAL A 416 -33.76 -1.98 -6.63
C VAL A 416 -34.93 -1.75 -7.60
N THR A 417 -34.77 -0.77 -8.48
CA THR A 417 -35.72 -0.45 -9.54
C THR A 417 -35.12 -0.84 -10.88
N ILE A 418 -35.79 -1.73 -11.61
CA ILE A 418 -35.35 -2.23 -12.92
C ILE A 418 -36.31 -1.73 -13.98
N ILE A 419 -35.77 -1.00 -14.96
CA ILE A 419 -36.51 -0.42 -16.08
C ILE A 419 -36.01 -1.09 -17.36
N PRO A 420 -36.76 -2.04 -17.96
CA PRO A 420 -36.40 -2.62 -19.24
C PRO A 420 -36.43 -1.57 -20.36
N LYS A 421 -35.42 -1.57 -21.22
CA LYS A 421 -35.46 -0.83 -22.48
C LYS A 421 -36.26 -1.67 -23.46
N LEU A 422 -37.55 -1.37 -23.61
CA LEU A 422 -38.36 -1.99 -24.64
C LEU A 422 -37.78 -1.58 -26.00
N ALA A 423 -37.23 -2.54 -26.74
CA ALA A 423 -37.15 -2.38 -28.18
C ALA A 423 -38.60 -2.17 -28.66
N SER A 424 -38.82 -1.17 -29.50
CA SER A 424 -40.08 -0.77 -30.12
C SER A 424 -40.69 -1.87 -30.99
N ALA A 425 -41.01 -3.02 -30.39
CA ALA A 425 -41.79 -4.09 -30.95
C ALA A 425 -43.10 -4.12 -30.18
N SER A 426 -44.19 -3.82 -30.90
CA SER A 426 -45.57 -3.95 -30.47
C SER A 426 -45.84 -5.37 -29.95
N LEU A 427 -45.53 -5.65 -28.69
CA LEU A 427 -45.90 -6.90 -28.02
C LEU A 427 -47.37 -6.79 -27.60
N PRO A 428 -48.25 -7.72 -28.00
CA PRO A 428 -49.63 -7.73 -27.53
C PRO A 428 -49.62 -8.00 -26.02
N LEU A 429 -49.87 -6.95 -25.24
CA LEU A 429 -49.81 -6.94 -23.76
C LEU A 429 -50.79 -7.89 -23.06
N ALA A 430 -51.64 -8.60 -23.80
CA ALA A 430 -52.67 -9.50 -23.26
C ALA A 430 -52.24 -10.98 -23.14
N ALA A 431 -51.12 -11.40 -23.75
CA ALA A 431 -50.80 -12.84 -23.87
C ALA A 431 -49.76 -13.36 -22.86
N VAL A 432 -49.06 -12.49 -22.14
CA VAL A 432 -48.05 -12.88 -21.16
C VAL A 432 -48.56 -12.44 -19.80
N GLY A 433 -48.95 -13.39 -18.93
CA GLY A 433 -49.47 -13.12 -17.58
C GLY A 433 -48.43 -12.52 -16.63
N ILE A 434 -47.83 -11.39 -17.02
CA ILE A 434 -46.85 -10.62 -16.27
C ILE A 434 -47.65 -9.71 -15.33
N PRO A 435 -47.53 -9.85 -14.01
CA PRO A 435 -48.16 -8.92 -13.09
C PRO A 435 -47.58 -7.51 -13.32
N LEU A 436 -48.47 -6.56 -13.61
CA LEU A 436 -48.16 -5.15 -13.87
C LEU A 436 -47.84 -4.42 -12.56
N ALA A 437 -46.61 -4.57 -12.05
CA ALA A 437 -46.16 -3.80 -10.90
C ALA A 437 -45.75 -2.36 -11.31
N ALA A 438 -46.39 -1.37 -10.67
CA ALA A 438 -46.04 0.04 -10.50
C ALA A 438 -45.64 0.93 -11.71
N ILE A 439 -46.55 1.84 -12.10
CA ILE A 439 -46.22 3.11 -12.77
C ILE A 439 -46.43 4.19 -11.70
N GLY A 440 -45.36 4.75 -11.12
CA GLY A 440 -45.54 5.81 -10.12
C GLY A 440 -44.27 6.51 -9.61
N ILE A 441 -43.11 5.85 -9.60
CA ILE A 441 -41.86 6.45 -9.06
C ILE A 441 -40.84 6.80 -10.16
N ALA A 442 -41.02 6.27 -11.38
CA ALA A 442 -40.08 6.46 -12.50
C ALA A 442 -39.96 7.93 -12.95
N GLN A 443 -40.98 8.77 -12.76
CA GLN A 443 -40.98 10.16 -13.24
C GLN A 443 -39.98 11.08 -12.51
N TYR A 444 -39.53 10.73 -11.30
CA TYR A 444 -38.53 11.52 -10.56
C TYR A 444 -37.08 11.05 -10.76
N LEU A 445 -36.88 9.88 -11.36
CA LEU A 445 -35.56 9.26 -11.54
C LEU A 445 -34.96 9.47 -12.94
N LEU A 446 -35.81 9.80 -13.92
CA LEU A 446 -35.44 10.05 -15.30
C LEU A 446 -35.38 11.56 -15.56
N ASP A 447 -34.22 12.05 -15.99
CA ASP A 447 -34.02 13.47 -16.36
C ASP A 447 -34.74 13.84 -17.68
N GLU A 448 -35.25 12.86 -18.44
CA GLU A 448 -35.94 13.07 -19.73
C GLU A 448 -37.41 12.59 -19.69
N PRO A 449 -38.37 13.43 -20.17
CA PRO A 449 -39.78 13.08 -20.20
C PRO A 449 -40.08 12.18 -21.40
N PHE A 450 -39.96 10.86 -21.23
CA PHE A 450 -40.54 9.90 -22.17
C PHE A 450 -41.96 9.53 -21.73
N PHE A 451 -42.94 10.03 -22.48
CA PHE A 451 -44.31 9.58 -22.42
C PHE A 451 -44.44 8.30 -23.26
N ASP A 452 -44.40 7.16 -22.61
CA ASP A 452 -45.15 5.93 -22.94
C ASP A 452 -44.89 4.94 -21.80
N LYS A 453 -45.90 4.15 -21.41
CA LYS A 453 -45.92 3.31 -20.19
C LYS A 453 -44.59 2.59 -19.94
N VAL A 454 -43.76 3.16 -19.07
CA VAL A 454 -42.50 2.54 -18.65
C VAL A 454 -42.84 1.48 -17.62
N PHE A 455 -42.61 0.21 -17.95
CA PHE A 455 -42.67 -0.87 -16.98
C PHE A 455 -41.44 -0.75 -16.06
N ALA A 456 -41.65 -0.66 -14.76
CA ALA A 456 -40.59 -0.67 -13.77
C ALA A 456 -40.87 -1.76 -12.74
N TYR A 457 -39.88 -2.60 -12.47
CA TYR A 457 -39.98 -3.62 -11.42
C TYR A 457 -39.21 -3.16 -10.21
N GLN A 458 -39.87 -3.10 -9.06
CA GLN A 458 -39.26 -2.69 -7.81
C GLN A 458 -39.10 -3.91 -6.89
N TYR A 459 -37.90 -4.08 -6.35
CA TYR A 459 -37.54 -5.17 -5.43
C TYR A 459 -36.93 -4.61 -4.17
N THR A 460 -37.29 -5.18 -3.02
CA THR A 460 -36.52 -5.02 -1.79
C THR A 460 -35.48 -6.13 -1.70
N ILE A 461 -34.27 -5.77 -1.30
CA ILE A 461 -33.18 -6.72 -1.02
C ILE A 461 -32.80 -6.59 0.44
N GLY A 462 -33.14 -7.62 1.21
CA GLY A 462 -32.78 -7.78 2.61
C GLY A 462 -31.86 -8.99 2.85
N GLY A 463 -31.66 -9.34 4.12
CA GLY A 463 -30.91 -10.55 4.50
C GLY A 463 -29.40 -10.36 4.51
N THR A 464 -28.67 -11.47 4.54
CA THR A 464 -27.19 -11.45 4.62
C THR A 464 -26.58 -11.52 3.23
N TRP A 465 -25.27 -11.27 3.12
CA TRP A 465 -24.57 -11.46 1.85
C TRP A 465 -24.56 -12.90 1.35
N ASP A 466 -24.64 -13.86 2.26
CA ASP A 466 -24.66 -15.29 1.94
C ASP A 466 -26.07 -15.78 1.57
N ASP A 467 -27.08 -15.16 2.19
CA ASP A 467 -28.51 -15.47 1.99
C ASP A 467 -29.30 -14.17 1.78
N PRO A 468 -29.22 -13.56 0.58
CA PRO A 468 -29.99 -12.37 0.25
C PRO A 468 -31.45 -12.72 0.00
N LYS A 469 -32.36 -11.95 0.59
CA LYS A 469 -33.81 -12.08 0.41
C LYS A 469 -34.30 -11.03 -0.56
N ILE A 470 -34.86 -11.45 -1.69
CA ILE A 470 -35.31 -10.57 -2.76
C ILE A 470 -36.82 -10.71 -2.89
N GLU A 471 -37.54 -9.63 -2.61
CA GLU A 471 -39.01 -9.60 -2.60
C GLU A 471 -39.51 -8.56 -3.60
N LEU A 472 -40.49 -8.94 -4.43
CA LEU A 472 -41.14 -8.00 -5.35
C LEU A 472 -42.06 -7.08 -4.55
N VAL A 473 -41.96 -5.77 -4.79
CA VAL A 473 -42.90 -4.80 -4.25
C VAL A 473 -44.16 -4.86 -5.10
N GLU A 474 -45.18 -5.58 -4.64
CA GLU A 474 -46.51 -5.53 -5.25
C GLU A 474 -47.15 -4.17 -4.92
N THR A 475 -47.50 -3.42 -5.97
CA THR A 475 -48.29 -2.21 -5.81
C THR A 475 -49.73 -2.58 -6.14
N GLU A 476 -50.59 -2.60 -5.11
CA GLU A 476 -52.04 -2.68 -5.32
C GLU A 476 -52.50 -1.43 -6.06
N TRP A 477 -53.06 -1.62 -7.25
CA TRP A 477 -53.78 -0.58 -7.96
C TRP A 477 -55.20 -0.54 -7.40
N GLU A 478 -55.52 0.48 -6.60
CA GLU A 478 -56.90 0.81 -6.32
C GLU A 478 -57.48 1.43 -7.60
N SER A 479 -58.12 0.60 -8.43
CA SER A 479 -58.87 1.06 -9.59
C SER A 479 -60.01 1.93 -9.09
N THR A 480 -59.85 3.24 -9.23
CA THR A 480 -60.98 4.16 -9.14
C THR A 480 -61.76 3.97 -10.44
N GLU A 481 -62.91 3.29 -10.32
CA GLU A 481 -63.90 3.09 -11.39
C GLU A 481 -64.43 4.41 -11.96
#